data_AF-A0AA41DCI9-F1
#
_entry.id   AF-A0AA41DCI9-F1
#
_cell.length_a   1.000
_cell.length_b   1.000
_cell.length_c   1.000
_cell.angle_alpha   90.00
_cell.angle_beta   90.00
_cell.angle_gamma   90.00
#
_symmetry.space_group_name_H-M   'P 1'
#
loop_
_entity.id
_entity.type
_entity.pdbx_description
1 polymer ?
#
loop_
_entity_poly.entity_id
_entity_poly.type
_entity_poly.pdbx_seq_one_letter_code
_entity_poly.pdbx_strand_id
1 'polypeptide(L)'
;MSYAADIESIFNPCNLDEDCSYIAHLLSPYEKLIVARMDAGDYTCAVTVFLEILETLTRHFVADEHYTYFDDMYSPEYVCDGIMQAMNRRIEQGLFPIAEQARLKAGLEQVKQSEACQDYGVLLMML
;
A
#
# COMPACT_ATOMS: atom_id res chain seq x y z
N MET A 1 -12.12 11.74 1.58
CA MET A 1 -11.05 12.43 2.32
C MET A 1 -9.74 11.82 1.85
N SER A 2 -8.79 12.64 1.41
CA SER A 2 -7.48 12.16 0.93
C SER A 2 -6.49 12.20 2.09
N TYR A 3 -5.64 11.19 2.17
CA TYR A 3 -4.55 11.08 3.14
C TYR A 3 -3.18 11.25 2.46
N ALA A 4 -3.16 11.57 1.16
CA ALA A 4 -1.96 11.61 0.34
C ALA A 4 -0.84 12.45 0.96
N ALA A 5 -1.13 13.65 1.48
CA ALA A 5 -0.10 14.50 2.09
C ALA A 5 0.49 13.92 3.39
N ASP A 6 -0.31 13.24 4.19
CA ASP A 6 0.16 12.59 5.42
C ASP A 6 1.00 11.35 5.07
N ILE A 7 0.54 10.56 4.10
CA ILE A 7 1.27 9.39 3.57
C ILE A 7 2.60 9.82 2.94
N GLU A 8 2.60 10.88 2.14
CA GLU A 8 3.81 11.47 1.54
C GLU A 8 4.89 11.74 2.58
N SER A 9 4.50 12.29 3.73
CA SER A 9 5.44 12.66 4.79
C SER A 9 6.16 11.47 5.43
N ILE A 10 5.62 10.26 5.28
CA ILE A 10 6.23 9.01 5.78
C ILE A 10 7.46 8.65 4.95
N PHE A 11 7.41 8.87 3.64
CA PHE A 11 8.51 8.59 2.71
C PHE A 11 9.53 9.73 2.69
N ASN A 12 9.94 10.14 3.89
CA ASN A 12 11.02 11.10 4.09
C ASN A 12 12.35 10.35 4.06
N PRO A 13 13.39 10.82 3.34
CA PRO A 13 14.71 10.19 3.34
C PRO A 13 15.33 10.03 4.75
N CYS A 14 14.95 10.86 5.73
CA CYS A 14 15.38 10.71 7.13
C CYS A 14 14.78 9.48 7.83
N ASN A 15 13.77 8.84 7.23
CA ASN A 15 13.13 7.64 7.74
C ASN A 15 13.69 6.35 7.13
N LEU A 16 14.68 6.45 6.22
CA LEU A 16 15.32 5.29 5.62
C LEU A 16 16.27 4.62 6.62
N ASP A 17 16.02 3.36 6.87
CA ASP A 17 16.84 2.42 7.63
C ASP A 17 17.04 1.13 6.83
N GLU A 18 17.83 0.20 7.38
CA GLU A 18 17.97 -1.15 6.82
C GLU A 18 16.58 -1.79 6.67
N ASP A 19 16.27 -2.26 5.46
CA ASP A 19 14.99 -2.86 5.09
C ASP A 19 13.77 -1.91 5.11
N CYS A 20 13.96 -0.59 5.28
CA CYS A 20 12.88 0.40 5.38
C CYS A 20 11.84 0.07 6.48
N SER A 21 12.31 -0.51 7.58
CA SER A 21 11.54 -0.93 8.74
C SER A 21 10.81 0.24 9.42
N TYR A 22 11.43 1.42 9.50
CA TYR A 22 10.80 2.58 10.12
C TYR A 22 9.65 3.14 9.26
N ILE A 23 9.79 3.15 7.93
CA ILE A 23 8.69 3.46 7.01
C ILE A 23 7.52 2.48 7.21
N ALA A 24 7.80 1.19 7.30
CA ALA A 24 6.77 0.17 7.57
C ALA A 24 6.08 0.41 8.93
N HIS A 25 6.83 0.76 9.97
CA HIS A 25 6.27 1.13 11.27
C HIS A 25 5.29 2.32 11.16
N LEU A 26 5.67 3.35 10.41
CA LEU A 26 4.84 4.54 10.19
C LEU A 26 3.62 4.28 9.31
N LEU A 27 3.64 3.28 8.42
CA LEU A 27 2.49 2.83 7.64
C LEU A 27 1.51 1.98 8.46
N SER A 28 1.96 1.27 9.50
CA SER A 28 1.11 0.37 10.30
C SER A 28 -0.18 0.99 10.89
N PRO A 29 -0.25 2.29 11.26
CA PRO A 29 -1.51 2.91 11.67
C PRO A 29 -2.54 2.98 10.54
N TYR A 30 -2.10 3.08 9.28
CA TYR A 30 -3.00 3.11 8.13
C TYR A 30 -3.65 1.76 7.85
N GLU A 31 -2.95 0.65 8.13
CA GLU A 31 -3.57 -0.68 8.10
C GLU A 31 -4.77 -0.74 9.04
N LYS A 32 -4.59 -0.31 10.30
CA LYS A 32 -5.66 -0.26 11.31
C LYS A 32 -6.79 0.68 10.89
N LEU A 33 -6.45 1.84 10.32
CA LEU A 33 -7.42 2.80 9.79
C LEU A 33 -8.26 2.17 8.68
N ILE A 34 -7.63 1.54 7.69
CA ILE A 34 -8.30 0.92 6.53
C ILE A 34 -9.25 -0.18 7.01
N VAL A 35 -8.81 -1.04 7.93
CA VAL A 35 -9.67 -2.07 8.55
C VAL A 35 -10.86 -1.43 9.27
N ALA A 36 -10.65 -0.41 10.08
CA ALA A 36 -11.72 0.29 10.78
C ALA A 36 -12.72 0.96 9.82
N ARG A 37 -12.25 1.48 8.68
CA ARG A 37 -13.12 2.04 7.63
C ARG A 37 -13.98 0.95 6.99
N MET A 38 -13.40 -0.21 6.67
CA MET A 38 -14.18 -1.34 6.16
C MET A 38 -15.21 -1.83 7.18
N ASP A 39 -14.88 -1.89 8.46
CA ASP A 39 -15.82 -2.26 9.53
C ASP A 39 -16.99 -1.29 9.67
N ALA A 40 -16.74 0.01 9.41
CA ALA A 40 -17.77 1.03 9.35
C ALA A 40 -18.58 1.04 8.02
N GLY A 41 -18.24 0.16 7.07
CA GLY A 41 -18.84 0.11 5.73
C GLY A 41 -18.32 1.19 4.76
N ASP A 42 -17.31 1.97 5.15
CA ASP A 42 -16.68 3.01 4.34
C ASP A 42 -15.58 2.43 3.44
N TYR A 43 -15.99 1.57 2.51
CA TYR A 43 -15.08 0.93 1.54
C TYR A 43 -14.47 1.94 0.58
N THR A 44 -15.19 3.02 0.26
CA THR A 44 -14.68 4.12 -0.55
C THR A 44 -13.45 4.75 0.10
N CYS A 45 -13.49 5.06 1.40
CA CYS A 45 -12.30 5.55 2.10
C CYS A 45 -11.21 4.48 2.14
N ALA A 46 -11.54 3.24 2.52
CA ALA A 46 -10.57 2.15 2.63
C ALA A 46 -9.76 1.93 1.34
N VAL A 47 -10.43 1.84 0.19
CA VAL A 47 -9.77 1.68 -1.12
C VAL A 47 -8.98 2.93 -1.50
N THR A 48 -9.48 4.13 -1.20
CA THR A 48 -8.74 5.38 -1.51
C THR A 48 -7.41 5.42 -0.77
N VAL A 49 -7.41 5.21 0.55
CA VAL A 49 -6.18 5.26 1.36
C VAL A 49 -5.20 4.18 0.91
N PHE A 50 -5.67 2.98 0.62
CA PHE A 50 -4.77 1.91 0.19
C PHE A 50 -4.10 2.23 -1.15
N LEU A 51 -4.85 2.74 -2.13
CA LEU A 51 -4.27 3.14 -3.42
C LEU A 51 -3.29 4.31 -3.26
N GLU A 52 -3.57 5.29 -2.39
CA GLU A 52 -2.63 6.38 -2.08
C GLU A 52 -1.31 5.84 -1.47
N ILE A 53 -1.37 4.81 -0.61
CA ILE A 53 -0.17 4.15 -0.07
C ILE A 53 0.63 3.49 -1.20
N LEU A 54 -0.02 2.70 -2.06
CA LEU A 54 0.68 1.97 -3.13
C LEU A 54 1.30 2.92 -4.16
N GLU A 55 0.59 3.98 -4.54
CA GLU A 55 1.11 5.00 -5.45
C GLU A 55 2.35 5.71 -4.87
N THR A 56 2.26 6.14 -3.61
CA THR A 56 3.38 6.82 -2.94
C THR A 56 4.58 5.88 -2.76
N LEU A 57 4.32 4.64 -2.32
CA LEU A 57 5.33 3.61 -2.10
C LEU A 57 6.10 3.30 -3.38
N THR A 58 5.40 3.02 -4.48
CA THR A 58 6.05 2.67 -5.76
C THR A 58 6.83 3.84 -6.35
N ARG A 59 6.36 5.08 -6.16
CA ARG A 59 7.09 6.27 -6.60
C ARG A 59 8.37 6.49 -5.79
N HIS A 60 8.29 6.46 -4.45
CA HIS A 60 9.46 6.69 -3.59
C HIS A 60 10.45 5.53 -3.63
N PHE A 61 9.98 4.30 -3.84
CA PHE A 61 10.87 3.16 -4.02
C PHE A 61 11.94 3.41 -5.09
N VAL A 62 11.55 4.01 -6.22
CA VAL A 62 12.47 4.36 -7.30
C VAL A 62 13.14 5.70 -7.03
N ALA A 63 12.35 6.74 -6.73
CA ALA A 63 12.87 8.11 -6.63
C ALA A 63 13.91 8.32 -5.52
N ASP A 64 13.75 7.60 -4.40
CA ASP A 64 14.65 7.67 -3.25
C ASP A 64 15.59 6.45 -3.20
N GLU A 65 15.66 5.68 -4.29
CA GLU A 65 16.56 4.54 -4.47
C GLU A 65 16.46 3.50 -3.34
N HIS A 66 15.25 3.20 -2.86
CA HIS A 66 15.03 2.25 -1.75
C HIS A 66 15.66 0.87 -2.05
N TYR A 67 15.74 0.49 -3.32
CA TYR A 67 16.42 -0.72 -3.80
C TYR A 67 17.91 -0.83 -3.41
N THR A 68 18.52 0.23 -2.86
CA THR A 68 19.91 0.22 -2.35
C THR A 68 20.00 -0.03 -0.83
N TYR A 69 18.87 -0.07 -0.12
CA TYR A 69 18.81 -0.09 1.35
C TYR A 69 18.37 -1.44 1.95
N PHE A 70 18.06 -2.43 1.11
CA PHE A 70 17.69 -3.78 1.54
C PHE A 70 18.43 -4.82 0.70
N ASP A 71 18.81 -5.94 1.31
CA ASP A 71 19.49 -7.04 0.61
C ASP A 71 18.44 -8.05 0.07
N ASP A 72 17.46 -8.41 0.91
CA ASP A 72 16.43 -9.41 0.58
C ASP A 72 14.99 -8.97 0.97
N MET A 73 14.82 -7.93 1.81
CA MET A 73 13.53 -7.65 2.46
C MET A 73 13.13 -6.17 2.40
N TYR A 74 12.03 -5.86 1.71
CA TYR A 74 11.44 -4.52 1.73
C TYR A 74 10.23 -4.48 2.68
N SER A 75 10.45 -4.04 3.92
CA SER A 75 9.45 -4.11 5.01
C SER A 75 8.08 -3.49 4.69
N PRO A 76 7.96 -2.38 3.93
CA PRO A 76 6.67 -1.81 3.58
C PRO A 76 5.72 -2.75 2.82
N GLU A 77 6.24 -3.76 2.11
CA GLU A 77 5.39 -4.74 1.40
C GLU A 77 4.56 -5.58 2.36
N TYR A 78 5.08 -5.94 3.54
CA TYR A 78 4.33 -6.73 4.52
C TYR A 78 3.11 -5.98 5.06
N VAL A 79 3.22 -4.65 5.20
CA VAL A 79 2.08 -3.82 5.61
C VAL A 79 1.03 -3.80 4.51
N CYS A 80 1.45 -3.67 3.24
CA CYS A 80 0.55 -3.71 2.09
C CYS A 80 -0.13 -5.07 1.93
N ASP A 81 0.61 -6.16 2.14
CA ASP A 81 0.07 -7.52 2.10
C ASP A 81 -0.97 -7.75 3.21
N GLY A 82 -0.72 -7.28 4.43
CA GLY A 82 -1.69 -7.33 5.53
C GLY A 82 -3.01 -6.62 5.18
N ILE A 83 -2.91 -5.44 4.57
CA ILE A 83 -4.07 -4.68 4.08
C ILE A 83 -4.80 -5.46 2.97
N MET A 84 -4.07 -5.95 1.96
CA MET A 84 -4.67 -6.67 0.84
C MET A 84 -5.35 -7.96 1.29
N GLN A 85 -4.75 -8.71 2.20
CA GLN A 85 -5.37 -9.89 2.81
C GLN A 85 -6.67 -9.52 3.55
N ALA A 86 -6.71 -8.40 4.27
CA ALA A 86 -7.91 -7.94 4.93
C ALA A 86 -9.01 -7.58 3.93
N MET A 87 -8.67 -6.93 2.81
CA MET A 87 -9.60 -6.63 1.72
C MET A 87 -10.13 -7.91 1.07
N ASN A 88 -9.24 -8.85 0.71
CA ASN A 88 -9.60 -10.14 0.10
C ASN A 88 -10.57 -10.93 0.97
N ARG A 89 -10.34 -11.01 2.28
CA ARG A 89 -11.28 -11.65 3.22
C ARG A 89 -12.69 -11.05 3.14
N ARG A 90 -12.83 -9.74 2.98
CA ARG A 90 -14.14 -9.07 2.85
C ARG A 90 -14.77 -9.31 1.48
N ILE A 91 -13.97 -9.43 0.43
CA ILE A 91 -14.42 -9.81 -0.92
C ILE A 91 -14.99 -11.23 -0.88
N GLU A 92 -14.25 -12.18 -0.32
CA GLU A 92 -14.65 -13.59 -0.19
C GLU A 92 -15.92 -13.76 0.65
N GLN A 93 -16.10 -12.93 1.67
CA GLN A 93 -17.32 -12.90 2.50
C GLN A 93 -18.51 -12.23 1.81
N GLY A 94 -18.34 -11.65 0.63
CA GLY A 94 -19.39 -10.90 -0.08
C GLY A 94 -19.78 -9.56 0.55
N LEU A 95 -18.93 -9.03 1.44
CA LEU A 95 -19.16 -7.76 2.14
C LEU A 95 -18.64 -6.55 1.34
N PHE A 96 -17.68 -6.78 0.45
CA PHE A 96 -17.03 -5.72 -0.31
C PHE A 96 -17.90 -5.26 -1.49
N PRO A 97 -18.26 -3.97 -1.61
CA PRO A 97 -19.09 -3.47 -2.70
C PRO A 97 -18.46 -3.67 -4.09
N ILE A 98 -19.23 -4.16 -5.08
CA ILE A 98 -18.74 -4.46 -6.43
C ILE A 98 -18.04 -3.25 -7.09
N ALA A 99 -18.60 -2.05 -6.93
CA ALA A 99 -18.02 -0.83 -7.48
C ALA A 99 -16.62 -0.55 -6.91
N GLU A 100 -16.44 -0.79 -5.61
CA GLU A 100 -15.17 -0.59 -4.93
C GLU A 100 -14.18 -1.72 -5.24
N GLN A 101 -14.64 -2.95 -5.47
CA GLN A 101 -13.79 -4.03 -5.99
C GLN A 101 -13.24 -3.69 -7.38
N ALA A 102 -14.08 -3.16 -8.27
CA ALA A 102 -13.66 -2.73 -9.60
C ALA A 102 -12.64 -1.58 -9.53
N ARG A 103 -12.84 -0.62 -8.62
CA ARG A 103 -11.90 0.48 -8.40
C ARG A 103 -10.57 0.01 -7.82
N LEU A 104 -10.60 -0.87 -6.83
CA LEU A 104 -9.41 -1.50 -6.27
C LEU A 104 -8.64 -2.22 -7.38
N LYS A 105 -9.29 -3.09 -8.15
CA LYS A 105 -8.66 -3.81 -9.27
C LYS A 105 -8.02 -2.85 -10.27
N ALA A 106 -8.72 -1.81 -10.70
CA ALA A 106 -8.17 -0.83 -11.65
C ALA A 106 -6.94 -0.10 -11.09
N GLY A 107 -6.97 0.27 -9.80
CA GLY A 107 -5.82 0.89 -9.14
C GLY A 107 -4.63 -0.06 -9.01
N LEU A 108 -4.85 -1.32 -8.66
CA LEU A 108 -3.80 -2.35 -8.59
C LEU A 108 -3.16 -2.59 -9.96
N GLU A 109 -3.96 -2.66 -11.03
CA GLU A 109 -3.45 -2.77 -12.40
C GLU A 109 -2.58 -1.57 -12.80
N GLN A 110 -2.95 -0.36 -12.35
CA GLN A 110 -2.14 0.85 -12.57
C GLN A 110 -0.81 0.79 -11.80
N VAL A 111 -0.84 0.41 -10.51
CA VAL A 111 0.36 0.23 -9.68
C VAL A 111 1.31 -0.80 -10.30
N LYS A 112 0.76 -1.89 -10.84
CA LYS A 112 1.53 -2.94 -11.53
C LYS A 112 2.32 -2.44 -12.75
N GLN A 113 1.90 -1.33 -13.37
CA GLN A 113 2.64 -0.71 -14.48
C GLN A 113 3.79 0.19 -14.00
N SER A 114 3.97 0.40 -12.70
CA SER A 114 5.08 1.19 -12.17
C SER A 114 6.43 0.50 -12.40
N GLU A 115 7.48 1.31 -12.50
CA GLU A 115 8.87 0.83 -12.61
C GLU A 115 9.25 -0.05 -11.40
N ALA A 116 8.85 0.34 -10.18
CA ALA A 116 9.05 -0.48 -8.98
C ALA A 116 8.52 -1.92 -9.15
N CYS A 117 7.34 -2.08 -9.76
CA CYS A 117 6.77 -3.40 -10.01
C CYS A 117 7.44 -4.12 -11.18
N GLN A 118 7.63 -3.46 -12.32
CA GLN A 118 8.11 -4.09 -13.56
C GLN A 118 9.59 -4.47 -13.50
N ASP A 119 10.41 -3.56 -12.97
CA ASP A 119 11.87 -3.68 -13.06
C ASP A 119 12.48 -4.23 -11.76
N TYR A 120 11.80 -4.03 -10.63
CA TYR A 120 12.28 -4.44 -9.31
C TYR A 120 11.40 -5.50 -8.62
N GLY A 121 10.24 -5.86 -9.18
CA GLY A 121 9.36 -6.89 -8.64
C GLY A 121 8.62 -6.51 -7.35
N VAL A 122 8.68 -5.25 -6.93
CA VAL A 122 8.01 -4.74 -5.73
C VAL A 122 6.50 -4.94 -5.85
N LEU A 123 5.86 -5.42 -4.78
CA LEU A 123 4.44 -5.72 -4.64
C LEU A 123 3.92 -6.81 -5.60
N LEU A 124 4.76 -7.43 -6.42
CA LEU A 124 4.32 -8.36 -7.47
C LEU A 124 3.66 -9.63 -6.91
N MET A 125 4.08 -10.08 -5.71
CA MET A 125 3.45 -11.23 -5.04
C MET A 125 2.03 -10.93 -4.54
N MET A 126 1.70 -9.65 -4.35
CA MET A 126 0.39 -9.18 -3.89
C MET A 126 -0.57 -8.87 -5.05
N LEU A 127 -0.05 -8.47 -6.23
CA LEU A 127 -0.77 -7.91 -7.39
C LEU A 127 -1.09 -8.91 -8.52
#